data_AF-A0A3B8P199-F1
#
_entry.id   AF-A0A3B8P199-F1
#
_cell.length_a   1.000
_cell.length_b   1.000
_cell.length_c   1.000
_cell.angle_alpha   90.00
_cell.angle_beta   90.00
_cell.angle_gamma   90.00
#
_symmetry.space_group_name_H-M   'P 1'
#
loop_
_entity.id
_entity.type
_entity.pdbx_description
1 polymer ?
#
loop_
_entity_poly.entity_id
_entity_poly.type
_entity_poly.pdbx_seq_one_letter_code
_entity_poly.pdbx_strand_id
1 'polypeptide(L)' 'LATDALQYGQAFEHLYYLLEAAVAGLGVAIAPQPLVADDLRAGRLSAPWGFTPSPAVLALWVPRRAADGRAEQLAQW' A
#
# COMPACT_ATOMS: atom_id res chain seq x y z
N LEU A 1 10.11 -25.50 -2.64
CA LEU A 1 8.68 -25.70 -2.99
C LEU A 1 8.56 -25.62 -4.49
N ALA A 2 7.99 -26.63 -5.14
CA ALA A 2 7.69 -26.56 -6.57
C ALA A 2 6.58 -25.53 -6.78
N THR A 3 6.80 -24.53 -7.63
CA THR A 3 5.85 -23.44 -7.87
C THR A 3 4.50 -23.95 -8.39
N ASP A 4 4.50 -25.10 -9.05
CA ASP A 4 3.31 -25.77 -9.63
C ASP A 4 2.30 -26.29 -8.59
N ALA A 5 2.68 -26.37 -7.31
CA ALA A 5 1.79 -26.78 -6.23
C ALA A 5 1.10 -25.60 -5.50
N LEU A 6 1.40 -24.36 -5.89
CA LEU A 6 0.81 -23.17 -5.28
C LEU A 6 -0.64 -22.99 -5.74
N GLN A 7 -1.58 -23.02 -4.81
CA GLN A 7 -2.95 -22.61 -5.06
C GLN A 7 -3.05 -21.09 -4.91
N TYR A 8 -3.61 -20.41 -5.92
CA TYR A 8 -3.87 -18.97 -5.82
C TYR A 8 -4.89 -18.71 -4.71
N GLY A 9 -4.57 -17.73 -3.85
CA GLY A 9 -5.49 -17.26 -2.82
C GLY A 9 -6.67 -16.48 -3.43
N GLN A 10 -7.57 -16.02 -2.56
CA GLN A 10 -8.69 -15.19 -2.99
C GLN A 10 -8.20 -13.86 -3.58
N ALA A 11 -8.66 -13.55 -4.80
CA ALA A 11 -8.49 -12.23 -5.38
C ALA A 11 -9.53 -11.27 -4.81
N PHE A 12 -9.12 -10.02 -4.59
CA PHE A 12 -10.00 -8.94 -4.17
C PHE A 12 -9.95 -7.83 -5.22
N GLU A 13 -11.10 -7.25 -5.54
CA GLU A 13 -11.21 -6.12 -6.47
C GLU A 13 -10.49 -4.86 -5.97
N HIS A 14 -10.36 -4.72 -4.65
CA HIS A 14 -9.76 -3.55 -4.01
C HIS A 14 -8.70 -4.00 -3.02
N LEU A 15 -7.53 -3.35 -3.09
CA LEU A 15 -6.42 -3.58 -2.16
C LEU A 15 -6.84 -3.46 -0.69
N TYR A 16 -7.74 -2.53 -0.38
CA TYR A 16 -8.24 -2.34 0.98
C TYR A 16 -8.84 -3.62 1.60
N TYR A 17 -9.62 -4.39 0.84
CA TYR A 17 -10.20 -5.64 1.35
C TYR A 17 -9.15 -6.72 1.59
N LEU A 18 -8.10 -6.76 0.76
CA LEU A 18 -6.96 -7.64 0.98
C LEU A 18 -6.21 -7.26 2.28
N LEU A 19 -6.06 -5.96 2.56
CA LEU A 19 -5.40 -5.49 3.78
C LEU A 19 -6.24 -5.81 5.03
N GLU A 20 -7.55 -5.57 4.99
CA GLU A 20 -8.46 -5.93 6.09
C GLU A 20 -8.44 -7.44 6.37
N ALA A 21 -8.39 -8.28 5.34
CA ALA A 21 -8.26 -9.72 5.50
C ALA A 21 -6.93 -10.10 6.19
N ALA A 22 -5.82 -9.45 5.84
CA ALA A 22 -4.54 -9.66 6.51
C ALA A 22 -4.55 -9.20 7.98
N VAL A 23 -5.15 -8.04 8.27
CA VAL A 23 -5.33 -7.54 9.65
C VAL A 23 -6.20 -8.49 10.48
N ALA A 24 -7.24 -9.09 9.87
CA ALA A 24 -8.09 -10.09 10.49
C ALA A 24 -7.41 -11.48 10.67
N GLY A 25 -6.16 -11.64 10.22
CA GLY A 25 -5.40 -12.89 10.34
C GLY A 25 -5.80 -13.97 9.32
N LEU A 26 -6.48 -13.60 8.23
CA LEU A 26 -6.91 -14.55 7.19
C LEU A 26 -5.79 -14.93 6.21
N GLY A 27 -4.61 -14.32 6.31
CA GLY A 27 -3.47 -14.65 5.47
C GLY A 27 -2.43 -13.54 5.39
N VAL A 28 -1.71 -13.53 4.27
CA VAL A 28 -0.64 -12.56 3.96
C VAL A 28 -1.07 -11.68 2.79
N ALA A 29 -0.76 -10.39 2.87
CA ALA A 29 -0.97 -9.43 1.80
C ALA A 29 0.36 -8.84 1.30
N ILE A 30 0.44 -8.56 0.00
CA ILE A 30 1.47 -7.69 -0.57
C ILE A 30 0.91 -6.27 -0.59
N ALA A 31 1.60 -5.33 0.07
CA ALA A 31 1.10 -3.98 0.30
C ALA A 31 2.18 -2.91 0.10
N PRO A 32 1.83 -1.75 -0.47
CA PRO A 32 2.72 -0.60 -0.46
C PRO A 32 2.80 -0.03 0.98
N GLN A 33 4.01 0.30 1.41
CA GLN A 33 4.30 0.77 2.77
C GLN A 33 3.36 1.90 3.26
N PRO A 34 3.03 2.94 2.46
CA PRO A 34 2.17 4.03 2.93
C PRO A 34 0.78 3.58 3.40
N LEU A 35 0.27 2.45 2.88
CA LEU A 35 -1.07 1.97 3.23
C LEU A 35 -1.10 1.08 4.48
N VAL A 36 0.06 0.62 4.97
CA VAL A 36 0.15 -0.29 6.13
C VAL A 36 1.04 0.25 7.25
N ALA A 37 1.60 1.45 7.08
CA ALA A 37 2.52 2.06 8.04
C ALA A 37 1.92 2.18 9.45
N ASP A 38 0.64 2.54 9.53
CA ASP A 38 -0.05 2.68 10.80
C ASP A 38 -0.36 1.35 11.47
N ASP A 39 -0.75 0.33 10.70
CA ASP A 39 -0.97 -1.03 11.21
C ASP A 39 0.32 -1.67 11.71
N LEU A 40 1.43 -1.45 11.01
CA LEU A 40 2.76 -1.89 11.43
C LEU A 40 3.20 -1.20 12.71
N ARG A 41 3.03 0.13 12.78
CA ARG A 41 3.34 0.92 13.98
C ARG A 41 2.47 0.53 15.17
N ALA A 42 1.22 0.17 14.93
CA ALA A 42 0.30 -0.32 15.95
C ALA A 42 0.52 -1.80 16.33
N GLY A 43 1.40 -2.52 15.63
CA GLY A 43 1.64 -3.95 15.84
C GLY A 43 0.49 -4.86 15.40
N ARG A 44 -0.47 -4.36 14.63
CA ARG A 44 -1.56 -5.16 14.05
C ARG A 44 -1.07 -6.00 12.87
N LEU A 45 -0.12 -5.46 12.12
CA LEU A 45 0.58 -6.16 11.07
C LEU A 45 2.06 -6.30 11.42
N SER A 46 2.71 -7.25 10.77
CA SER A 46 4.16 -7.37 10.71
C SER A 46 4.58 -7.48 9.25
N ALA A 47 5.77 -6.96 8.90
CA ALA A 47 6.36 -7.07 7.58
C ALA A 47 7.65 -7.90 7.66
N PRO A 48 7.57 -9.25 7.69
CA PRO A 48 8.72 -10.11 7.93
C PRO A 48 9.84 -9.97 6.89
N TRP A 49 9.48 -9.63 5.65
CA TRP A 49 10.40 -9.44 4.53
C TRP A 49 10.75 -7.97 4.27
N GLY A 50 10.24 -7.05 5.08
CA GLY A 50 10.41 -5.60 4.87
C GLY A 50 9.77 -5.10 3.58
N PHE A 51 10.31 -3.99 3.05
CA PHE A 51 9.84 -3.33 1.84
C PHE A 51 10.97 -3.21 0.81
N THR A 52 10.60 -3.30 -0.46
CA THR A 52 11.53 -3.08 -1.59
C THR A 52 11.04 -1.89 -2.43
N PRO A 53 11.95 -1.05 -2.96
CA PRO A 53 11.57 0.03 -3.85
C PRO A 53 10.81 -0.46 -5.09
N SER A 54 9.82 0.32 -5.52
CA SER A 54 9.09 0.10 -6.77
C SER A 54 9.10 1.39 -7.61
N PRO A 55 8.94 1.30 -8.94
CA PRO A 55 8.85 2.49 -9.79
C PRO A 55 7.51 3.25 -9.63
N ALA A 56 6.55 2.71 -8.87
CA ALA A 56 5.27 3.37 -8.65
C ALA A 56 5.41 4.59 -7.73
N VAL A 57 4.79 5.69 -8.11
CA VAL A 57 4.79 6.94 -7.35
C VAL A 57 3.38 7.46 -7.16
N LEU A 58 3.08 7.95 -5.96
CA LEU A 58 1.91 8.79 -5.71
C LEU A 58 2.31 10.22 -6.01
N ALA A 59 1.55 10.90 -6.87
CA ALA A 59 1.87 12.25 -7.32
C ALA A 59 0.66 13.17 -7.18
N LEU A 60 0.90 14.40 -6.73
CA LEU A 60 -0.08 15.48 -6.78
C LEU A 60 -0.03 16.14 -8.17
N TRP A 61 -1.11 16.02 -8.93
CA TRP A 61 -1.22 16.62 -10.25
C TRP A 61 -1.91 17.96 -10.18
N VAL A 62 -1.26 19.00 -10.72
CA VAL A 62 -1.74 20.38 -10.65
C VAL A 62 -1.90 20.93 -12.08
N PRO A 63 -3.10 21.41 -12.46
CA PRO A 63 -3.27 22.05 -13.75
C PRO A 63 -2.48 23.37 -13.78
N ARG A 64 -1.78 23.67 -14.88
CA ARG A 64 -0.92 24.87 -15.00
C ARG A 64 -1.63 26.19 -14.65
N ARG A 65 -2.94 26.28 -14.88
CA ARG A 65 -3.76 27.46 -14.53
C ARG A 65 -3.94 27.69 -13.02
N ALA A 66 -3.67 26.69 -12.20
CA ALA A 66 -3.77 26.71 -10.74
C ALA A 66 -2.38 26.71 -10.07
N ALA A 67 -1.34 27.15 -10.78
CA ALA A 67 0.02 27.31 -10.26
C ALA A 67 0.15 28.60 -9.45
N ASP A 68 -0.76 28.83 -8.51
CA ASP A 68 -0.82 30.02 -7.65
C ASP A 68 -0.16 29.79 -6.28
N GLY A 69 0.70 28.78 -6.14
CA GLY A 69 1.43 28.48 -4.91
C GLY A 69 0.69 27.57 -3.93
N ARG A 70 -0.64 27.40 -4.08
CA ARG A 70 -1.45 26.60 -3.13
C ARG A 70 -1.14 25.11 -3.20
N ALA A 71 -0.84 24.60 -4.39
CA ALA A 71 -0.49 23.19 -4.54
C ALA A 71 0.88 22.88 -3.96
N GLU A 72 1.84 23.79 -4.06
CA GLU A 72 3.13 23.67 -3.38
C GLU A 72 2.98 23.69 -1.85
N GLN A 73 2.11 24.56 -1.32
CA GLN A 73 1.79 24.57 0.10
C GLN A 73 1.16 23.26 0.56
N LEU A 74 0.23 22.69 -0.22
CA LEU A 74 -0.37 21.39 0.08
C LEU A 74 0.65 20.25 0.04
N ALA A 75 1.61 20.28 -0.89
CA ALA A 75 2.63 19.24 -0.98
C ALA A 75 3.64 19.26 0.18
N GLN A 76 3.73 20.38 0.92
CA GLN A 76 4.61 20.55 2.09
C GLN A 76 3.88 20.40 3.42
N TRP A 77 2.55 20.28 3.39
CA TRP A 77 1.70 20.09 4.57
C TRP A 77 1.79 18.65 5.06
#